data_AF-A0A378N7N3-F1
#
_entry.id   AF-A0A378N7N3-F1
#
_cell.length_a   1.000
_cell.length_b   1.000
_cell.length_c   1.000
_cell.angle_alpha   90.00
_cell.angle_beta   90.00
_cell.angle_gamma   90.00
#
_symmetry.space_group_name_H-M   'P 1'
#
loop_
_entity.id
_entity.type
_entity.pdbx_description
1 polymer ?
#
loop_
_entity_poly.entity_id
_entity_poly.type
_entity_poly.pdbx_seq_one_letter_code
_entity_poly.pdbx_strand_id
1 'polypeptide(L)'
;MIGGAYLCFEGVEKLLHRLLHKNNQAHSDETETLSEKDKIKGAIRTDFILSAEIIIIALGVLQDSSTLTQILSLSAIGVGITLFVYGLVGLIVKLDDIGLWLMQKKSTFSQAVGKGLLFAMPWFMKGLSVIGTIAMFLVGGGIFTHNLPMIHHFVEQFGISPHFSTLVDFAVGIVVGIIACLIILPLMKLFSKKAH
;
A
#
# COMPACT_ATOMS: atom_id res chain seq x y z
N MET A 1 10.89 -3.20 13.31
CA MET A 1 10.13 -2.09 13.97
C MET A 1 10.25 -0.75 13.24
N ILE A 2 11.44 -0.25 12.91
CA ILE A 2 11.60 1.06 12.22
C ILE A 2 10.87 1.10 10.86
N GLY A 3 10.99 0.05 10.04
CA GLY A 3 10.27 -0.04 8.77
C GLY A 3 8.74 -0.04 8.94
N GLY A 4 8.23 -0.71 9.98
CA GLY A 4 6.80 -0.66 10.32
C GLY A 4 6.35 0.74 10.74
N ALA A 5 7.15 1.46 11.53
CA ALA A 5 6.84 2.84 11.92
C ALA A 5 6.76 3.77 10.71
N TYR A 6 7.68 3.60 9.75
CA TYR A 6 7.68 4.35 8.50
C TYR A 6 6.43 4.04 7.66
N LEU A 7 6.03 2.77 7.53
CA LEU A 7 4.80 2.37 6.82
C LEU A 7 3.55 3.00 7.46
N CYS A 8 3.44 2.93 8.79
CA CYS A 8 2.35 3.56 9.53
C CYS A 8 2.33 5.08 9.35
N PHE A 9 3.50 5.73 9.40
CA PHE A 9 3.64 7.17 9.15
C PHE A 9 3.18 7.55 7.74
N GLU A 10 3.68 6.87 6.70
CA GLU A 10 3.31 7.16 5.31
C GLU A 10 1.81 6.92 5.06
N GLY A 11 1.23 5.90 5.70
CA GLY A 11 -0.21 5.65 5.67
C GLY A 11 -1.03 6.82 6.22
N VAL A 12 -0.67 7.33 7.40
CA VAL A 12 -1.36 8.49 8.02
C VAL A 12 -1.14 9.76 7.21
N GLU A 13 0.08 10.00 6.73
CA GLU A 13 0.41 11.17 5.91
C GLU A 13 -0.46 11.20 4.65
N LYS A 14 -0.60 10.07 3.94
CA LYS A 14 -1.50 9.98 2.77
C LYS A 14 -2.95 10.26 3.11
N LEU A 15 -3.43 9.73 4.23
CA LEU A 15 -4.81 9.95 4.67
C LEU A 15 -5.04 11.43 4.99
N LEU A 16 -4.11 12.05 5.72
CA LEU A 16 -4.15 13.46 6.08
C LEU A 16 -4.09 14.36 4.84
N HIS A 17 -3.17 14.09 3.90
CA HIS A 17 -3.02 14.88 2.68
C HIS A 17 -4.29 14.82 1.81
N ARG A 18 -4.93 13.64 1.73
CA ARG A 18 -6.20 13.45 1.02
C ARG A 18 -7.36 14.18 1.69
N LEU A 19 -7.42 14.17 3.03
CA LEU A 19 -8.44 14.91 3.79
C LEU A 19 -8.25 16.43 3.68
N LEU A 20 -7.00 16.90 3.71
CA LEU A 20 -6.67 18.32 3.57
C LEU A 20 -6.90 18.83 2.14
N HIS A 21 -6.53 18.07 1.11
CA HIS A 21 -6.83 18.43 -0.29
C HIS A 21 -8.32 18.36 -0.63
N LYS A 22 -9.06 17.42 -0.03
CA LYS A 22 -10.53 17.36 -0.18
C LYS A 22 -11.23 18.61 0.36
N ASN A 23 -10.63 19.31 1.33
CA ASN A 23 -11.18 20.57 1.87
C ASN A 23 -10.85 21.80 0.99
N ASN A 24 -9.93 21.67 0.02
CA ASN A 24 -9.54 22.76 -0.89
C ASN A 24 -10.06 22.57 -2.33
N GLN A 25 -10.62 21.39 -2.67
CA GLN A 25 -11.22 21.08 -3.97
C GLN A 25 -12.75 21.19 -3.94
N ALA A 26 -13.29 22.33 -3.50
CA ALA A 26 -14.68 22.69 -3.82
C ALA A 26 -14.83 23.12 -5.29
N HIS A 27 -13.75 23.25 -6.06
CA HIS A 27 -13.74 23.57 -7.50
C HIS A 27 -12.62 22.80 -8.21
N SER A 28 -12.94 21.63 -8.77
CA SER A 28 -12.37 21.14 -10.03
C SER A 28 -12.91 19.73 -10.30
N ASP A 29 -14.06 19.67 -10.96
CA ASP A 29 -14.61 18.47 -11.59
C ASP A 29 -13.84 18.17 -12.89
N GLU A 30 -12.50 18.11 -12.80
CA GLU A 30 -11.67 17.59 -13.87
C GLU A 30 -11.34 16.15 -13.51
N THR A 31 -11.73 15.23 -14.38
CA THR A 31 -11.12 13.92 -14.51
C THR A 31 -9.61 14.11 -14.67
N GLU A 32 -8.89 14.25 -13.55
CA GLU A 32 -7.44 14.28 -13.53
C GLU A 32 -6.97 12.94 -14.11
N THR A 33 -6.55 12.99 -15.37
CA THR A 33 -5.83 11.90 -16.02
C THR A 33 -4.54 11.70 -15.23
N LEU A 34 -4.55 10.78 -14.27
CA LEU A 34 -3.36 10.43 -13.51
C LEU A 34 -2.23 10.14 -14.50
N SER A 35 -1.13 10.90 -14.39
CA SER A 35 0.01 10.72 -15.26
C SER A 35 0.51 9.28 -15.17
N GLU A 36 1.00 8.72 -16.26
CA GLU A 36 1.61 7.38 -16.29
C GLU A 36 2.65 7.20 -15.18
N LYS A 37 3.40 8.27 -14.88
CA LYS A 37 4.37 8.31 -13.78
C LYS A 37 3.73 8.11 -12.40
N ASP A 38 2.57 8.70 -12.17
CA ASP A 38 1.84 8.57 -10.89
C ASP A 38 1.20 7.19 -10.76
N LYS A 39 0.71 6.65 -11.88
CA LYS A 39 0.23 5.27 -11.98
C LYS A 39 1.33 4.27 -11.60
N ILE A 40 2.50 4.39 -12.22
CA ILE A 40 3.67 3.54 -11.96
C ILE A 40 4.13 3.71 -10.52
N LYS A 41 4.25 4.95 -10.02
CA LYS A 41 4.70 5.22 -8.65
C LYS A 41 3.73 4.67 -7.60
N GLY A 42 2.42 4.77 -7.85
CA GLY A 42 1.39 4.20 -6.98
C GLY A 42 1.45 2.67 -6.93
N ALA A 43 1.64 2.05 -8.11
CA ALA A 43 1.80 0.61 -8.23
C ALA A 43 3.05 0.08 -7.51
N ILE A 44 4.21 0.73 -7.72
CA ILE A 44 5.48 0.38 -7.05
C ILE A 44 5.36 0.49 -5.52
N ARG A 45 4.69 1.53 -5.02
CA ARG A 45 4.48 1.67 -3.58
C ARG A 45 3.64 0.52 -3.03
N THR A 46 2.52 0.22 -3.68
CA THR A 46 1.64 -0.89 -3.30
C THR A 46 2.39 -2.22 -3.28
N ASP A 47 3.21 -2.46 -4.30
CA ASP A 47 4.07 -3.63 -4.41
C ASP A 47 5.09 -3.71 -3.26
N PHE A 48 5.79 -2.61 -2.94
CA PHE A 48 6.77 -2.59 -1.85
C PHE A 48 6.15 -2.93 -0.49
N ILE A 49 4.94 -2.47 -0.23
CA ILE A 49 4.22 -2.75 1.03
C ILE A 49 3.78 -4.20 1.07
N LEU A 50 3.19 -4.70 -0.03
CA LEU A 50 2.68 -6.06 -0.13
C LEU A 50 3.81 -7.09 -0.10
N SER A 51 4.93 -6.80 -0.74
CA SER A 51 6.14 -7.63 -0.70
C SER A 51 6.77 -7.64 0.70
N ALA A 52 6.78 -6.51 1.43
CA ALA A 52 7.22 -6.47 2.81
C ALA A 52 6.34 -7.34 3.73
N GLU A 53 5.02 -7.31 3.56
CA GLU A 53 4.07 -8.18 4.28
C GLU A 53 4.40 -9.65 4.09
N ILE A 54 4.52 -10.08 2.84
CA ILE A 54 4.73 -11.49 2.52
C ILE A 54 6.10 -11.96 3.01
N ILE A 55 7.13 -11.10 2.95
CA ILE A 55 8.44 -11.40 3.53
C ILE A 55 8.34 -11.58 5.05
N ILE A 56 7.60 -10.72 5.75
CA ILE A 56 7.46 -10.81 7.21
C ILE A 56 6.63 -12.03 7.62
N ILE A 57 5.53 -12.32 6.92
CA ILE A 57 4.77 -13.56 7.11
C ILE A 57 5.66 -14.77 6.85
N ALA A 58 6.42 -14.78 5.74
CA ALA A 58 7.33 -15.87 5.42
C ALA A 58 8.42 -16.03 6.49
N LEU A 59 9.00 -14.94 6.99
CA LEU A 59 9.95 -14.95 8.09
C LEU A 59 9.35 -15.52 9.38
N GLY A 60 8.10 -15.16 9.70
CA GLY A 60 7.39 -15.70 10.87
C GLY A 60 7.09 -17.19 10.73
N VAL A 61 6.66 -17.65 9.55
CA VAL A 61 6.39 -19.08 9.28
C VAL A 61 7.68 -19.90 9.26
N LEU A 62 8.78 -19.32 8.78
CA LEU A 62 10.08 -19.98 8.65
C LEU A 62 10.98 -19.79 9.87
N GLN A 63 10.50 -19.17 10.95
CA GLN A 63 11.31 -18.83 12.12
C GLN A 63 11.96 -20.06 12.78
N ASP A 64 11.31 -21.22 12.69
CA ASP A 64 11.78 -22.50 13.26
C ASP A 64 12.58 -23.36 12.25
N SER A 65 12.79 -22.85 11.04
CA SER A 65 13.49 -23.57 9.97
C SER A 65 15.00 -23.30 9.96
N SER A 66 15.77 -24.15 9.27
CA SER A 66 17.21 -23.92 9.13
C SER A 66 17.50 -22.62 8.37
N THR A 67 18.57 -21.91 8.75
CA THR A 67 18.96 -20.63 8.12
C THR A 67 19.09 -20.74 6.60
N LEU A 68 19.58 -21.87 6.09
CA LEU A 68 19.70 -22.11 4.65
C LEU A 68 18.33 -22.21 3.96
N THR A 69 17.38 -22.91 4.58
CA THR A 69 15.99 -23.00 4.10
C THR A 69 15.34 -21.63 4.09
N GLN A 70 15.49 -20.86 5.17
CA GLN A 70 14.95 -19.52 5.28
C GLN A 70 15.48 -18.60 4.17
N ILE A 71 16.79 -18.58 3.93
CA ILE A 71 17.41 -17.77 2.87
C ILE A 71 16.90 -18.15 1.48
N LEU A 72 16.85 -19.45 1.16
CA LEU A 72 16.39 -19.91 -0.15
C LEU A 72 14.91 -19.62 -0.37
N SER A 73 14.06 -19.89 0.62
CA SER A 73 12.63 -19.62 0.55
C SER A 73 12.33 -18.13 0.44
N LEU A 74 12.96 -17.28 1.27
CA LEU A 74 12.77 -15.82 1.17
C LEU A 74 13.24 -15.28 -0.18
N SER A 75 14.36 -15.76 -0.70
CA SER A 75 14.88 -15.34 -2.00
C SER A 75 13.94 -15.74 -3.13
N ALA A 76 13.42 -16.98 -3.11
CA ALA A 76 12.47 -17.46 -4.10
C ALA A 76 11.15 -16.67 -4.06
N ILE A 77 10.61 -16.43 -2.86
CA ILE A 77 9.40 -15.63 -2.66
C ILE A 77 9.60 -14.19 -3.13
N GLY A 78 10.71 -13.56 -2.75
CA GLY A 78 11.03 -12.19 -3.14
C GLY A 78 11.13 -12.01 -4.66
N VAL A 79 11.85 -12.90 -5.33
CA VAL A 79 11.94 -12.88 -6.81
C VAL A 79 10.59 -13.17 -7.45
N GLY A 80 9.86 -14.17 -6.95
CA GLY A 80 8.55 -14.56 -7.48
C GLY A 80 7.53 -13.42 -7.41
N ILE A 81 7.44 -12.75 -6.26
CA ILE A 81 6.54 -11.60 -6.07
C ILE A 81 6.95 -10.42 -6.93
N THR A 82 8.24 -10.11 -7.02
CA THR A 82 8.72 -9.01 -7.87
C THR A 82 8.28 -9.24 -9.32
N LEU A 83 8.51 -10.44 -9.86
CA LEU A 83 8.06 -10.76 -11.22
C LEU A 83 6.53 -10.72 -11.35
N PHE A 84 5.82 -11.25 -10.36
CA PHE A 84 4.36 -11.31 -10.38
C PHE A 84 3.72 -9.92 -10.36
N VAL A 85 4.11 -9.06 -9.41
CA VAL A 85 3.47 -7.76 -9.23
C VAL A 85 3.87 -6.80 -10.35
N TYR A 86 5.14 -6.72 -10.74
CA TYR A 86 5.52 -5.91 -11.90
C TYR A 86 4.90 -6.42 -13.20
N GLY A 87 4.74 -7.74 -13.36
CA GLY A 87 4.03 -8.34 -14.48
C GLY A 87 2.54 -7.96 -14.50
N LEU A 88 1.87 -8.03 -13.35
CA LEU A 88 0.45 -7.68 -13.20
C LEU A 88 0.24 -6.17 -13.45
N VAL A 89 1.08 -5.31 -12.89
CA VAL A 89 1.06 -3.86 -13.12
C VAL A 89 1.30 -3.54 -14.60
N GLY A 90 2.29 -4.16 -15.24
CA GLY A 90 2.55 -4.00 -16.67
C GLY A 90 1.37 -4.43 -17.52
N LEU A 91 0.67 -5.51 -17.13
CA LEU A 91 -0.54 -5.97 -17.80
C LEU A 91 -1.68 -4.97 -17.66
N ILE A 92 -1.89 -4.40 -16.47
CA ILE A 92 -2.87 -3.32 -16.23
C ILE A 92 -2.58 -2.12 -17.15
N VAL A 93 -1.35 -1.62 -17.18
CA VAL A 93 -0.98 -0.48 -18.03
C VAL A 93 -1.21 -0.81 -19.50
N LYS A 94 -0.87 -2.02 -19.94
CA LYS A 94 -1.09 -2.45 -21.32
C LYS A 94 -2.56 -2.57 -21.70
N LEU A 95 -3.43 -2.90 -20.74
CA LEU A 95 -4.88 -2.87 -20.96
C LEU A 95 -5.38 -1.44 -21.23
N ASP A 96 -4.80 -0.41 -20.60
CA ASP A 96 -5.12 1.00 -20.87
C ASP A 96 -4.80 1.36 -22.34
N ASP A 97 -3.60 1.00 -22.81
CA ASP A 97 -3.17 1.20 -24.21
C ASP A 97 -4.05 0.43 -25.21
N ILE A 98 -4.42 -0.80 -24.87
CA ILE A 98 -5.36 -1.61 -25.66
C ILE A 98 -6.72 -0.93 -25.73
N GLY A 99 -7.18 -0.29 -24.65
CA GLY A 99 -8.42 0.50 -24.61
C GLY A 99 -8.40 1.65 -25.61
N LEU A 100 -7.30 2.42 -25.66
CA LEU A 100 -7.09 3.49 -26.63
C LEU A 100 -7.05 2.96 -28.07
N TRP A 101 -6.34 1.85 -28.30
CA TRP A 101 -6.28 1.22 -29.62
C TRP A 101 -7.65 0.71 -30.09
N LEU A 102 -8.47 0.17 -29.19
CA LEU A 102 -9.83 -0.28 -29.49
C LEU A 102 -10.74 0.88 -29.91
N MET A 103 -10.56 2.07 -29.32
CA MET A 103 -11.32 3.26 -29.67
C MET A 103 -11.03 3.78 -31.09
N GLN A 104 -9.87 3.46 -31.66
CA GLN A 104 -9.50 3.88 -33.02
C GLN A 104 -10.08 2.95 -34.11
N LYS A 105 -10.69 1.81 -33.74
CA LYS A 105 -11.32 0.90 -34.71
C LYS A 105 -12.67 1.42 -35.18
N LYS A 106 -13.07 1.05 -36.40
CA LYS A 106 -14.38 1.39 -36.99
C LYS A 106 -15.57 0.65 -36.36
N SER A 107 -15.33 -0.43 -35.62
CA SER A 107 -16.38 -1.23 -35.00
C SER A 107 -16.92 -0.55 -33.75
N THR A 108 -18.23 -0.27 -33.73
CA THR A 108 -18.94 0.34 -32.59
C THR A 108 -18.80 -0.49 -31.31
N PHE A 109 -18.74 -1.82 -31.43
CA PHE A 109 -18.51 -2.72 -30.30
C PHE A 109 -17.09 -2.57 -29.74
N SER A 110 -16.07 -2.52 -30.60
CA SER A 110 -14.69 -2.29 -30.16
C SER A 110 -14.52 -0.92 -29.48
N GLN A 111 -15.17 0.11 -30.02
CA GLN A 111 -15.16 1.44 -29.39
C GLN A 111 -15.84 1.45 -28.03
N ALA A 112 -16.97 0.75 -27.88
CA ALA A 112 -17.68 0.64 -26.61
C ALA A 112 -16.83 -0.07 -25.53
N VAL A 113 -16.17 -1.18 -25.90
CA VAL A 113 -15.25 -1.90 -25.01
C VAL A 113 -14.04 -1.04 -24.63
N GLY A 114 -13.42 -0.36 -25.60
CA GLY A 114 -12.29 0.54 -25.35
C GLY A 114 -12.65 1.67 -24.39
N LYS A 115 -13.82 2.30 -24.58
CA LYS A 115 -14.33 3.35 -23.69
C LYS A 115 -14.63 2.83 -22.29
N GLY A 116 -15.18 1.62 -22.17
CA GLY A 116 -15.41 0.96 -20.88
C GLY A 116 -14.09 0.70 -20.12
N LEU A 117 -13.06 0.24 -20.83
CA LEU A 117 -11.75 -0.04 -20.24
C LEU A 117 -11.07 1.23 -19.71
N LEU A 118 -11.09 2.31 -20.51
CA LEU A 118 -10.55 3.62 -20.13
C LEU A 118 -11.31 4.26 -18.96
N PHE A 119 -12.63 4.04 -18.87
CA PHE A 119 -13.42 4.53 -17.75
C PHE A 119 -13.14 3.75 -16.45
N ALA A 120 -12.89 2.45 -16.54
CA ALA A 120 -12.60 1.61 -15.39
C ALA A 120 -11.20 1.85 -14.81
N MET A 121 -10.21 2.18 -15.65
CA MET A 121 -8.81 2.37 -15.26
C MET A 121 -8.60 3.34 -14.09
N PRO A 122 -9.11 4.57 -14.09
CA PRO A 122 -8.97 5.50 -12.97
C PRO A 122 -9.56 4.97 -11.66
N TRP A 123 -10.70 4.28 -11.73
CA TRP A 123 -11.35 3.72 -10.55
C TRP A 123 -10.55 2.56 -9.97
N PHE A 124 -10.03 1.68 -10.84
CA PHE A 124 -9.12 0.61 -10.44
C PHE A 124 -7.87 1.15 -9.74
N MET A 125 -7.23 2.17 -10.30
CA MET A 125 -6.02 2.78 -9.70
C MET A 125 -6.32 3.46 -8.36
N LYS A 126 -7.48 4.12 -8.22
CA LYS A 126 -7.95 4.68 -6.95
C LYS A 126 -8.20 3.57 -5.91
N GLY A 127 -8.80 2.46 -6.32
CA GLY A 127 -9.04 1.29 -5.48
C GLY A 127 -7.74 0.69 -4.96
N LEU A 128 -6.77 0.48 -5.86
CA LEU A 128 -5.45 -0.05 -5.49
C LEU A 128 -4.73 0.86 -4.49
N SER A 129 -4.86 2.19 -4.61
CA SER A 129 -4.29 3.13 -3.64
C SER A 129 -4.94 3.05 -2.25
N VAL A 130 -6.25 2.83 -2.17
CA VAL A 130 -6.96 2.63 -0.89
C VAL A 130 -6.54 1.33 -0.24
N ILE A 131 -6.55 0.24 -1.01
CA ILE A 131 -6.13 -1.09 -0.55
C ILE A 131 -4.68 -1.03 -0.07
N GLY A 132 -3.78 -0.40 -0.83
CA GLY A 132 -2.38 -0.21 -0.45
C GLY A 132 -2.21 0.58 0.85
N THR A 133 -3.05 1.60 1.09
CA THR A 133 -3.00 2.36 2.36
C THR A 133 -3.50 1.52 3.54
N ILE A 134 -4.53 0.70 3.34
CA ILE A 134 -5.01 -0.25 4.36
C ILE A 134 -3.91 -1.28 4.68
N ALA A 135 -3.25 -1.81 3.65
CA ALA A 135 -2.13 -2.72 3.79
C ALA A 135 -0.97 -2.08 4.57
N MET A 136 -0.62 -0.80 4.34
CA MET A 136 0.41 -0.10 5.13
C MET A 136 0.14 -0.16 6.63
N PHE A 137 -1.11 0.02 7.04
CA PHE A 137 -1.50 -0.02 8.45
C PHE A 137 -1.52 -1.44 9.00
N LEU A 138 -2.05 -2.41 8.25
CA LEU A 138 -2.07 -3.81 8.66
C LEU A 138 -0.65 -4.35 8.84
N VAL A 139 0.21 -4.14 7.84
CA VAL A 139 1.60 -4.62 7.86
C VAL A 139 2.42 -3.90 8.91
N GLY A 140 2.32 -2.57 8.94
CA GLY A 140 3.01 -1.75 9.92
C GLY A 140 2.60 -2.12 11.34
N GLY A 141 1.30 -2.20 11.61
CA GLY A 141 0.75 -2.58 12.90
C GLY A 141 1.07 -4.02 13.30
N GLY A 142 0.97 -4.97 12.37
CA GLY A 142 1.35 -6.38 12.56
C GLY A 142 2.80 -6.53 13.03
N ILE A 143 3.73 -5.74 12.47
CA ILE A 143 5.11 -5.71 12.96
C ILE A 143 5.17 -5.31 14.44
N PHE A 144 4.35 -4.36 14.89
CA PHE A 144 4.34 -3.93 16.30
C PHE A 144 3.63 -4.93 17.21
N THR A 145 2.49 -5.49 16.79
CA THR A 145 1.71 -6.44 17.60
C THR A 145 2.47 -7.74 17.83
N HIS A 146 3.17 -8.26 16.82
CA HIS A 146 3.97 -9.47 16.93
C HIS A 146 5.29 -9.26 17.70
N ASN A 147 5.91 -8.08 17.63
CA ASN A 147 7.19 -7.82 18.31
C ASN A 147 7.05 -7.22 19.72
N LEU A 148 5.88 -6.70 20.10
CA LEU A 148 5.62 -6.18 21.44
C LEU A 148 4.87 -7.21 22.29
N PRO A 149 5.54 -7.90 23.23
CA PRO A 149 4.91 -8.94 24.06
C PRO A 149 3.75 -8.42 24.92
N MET A 150 3.71 -7.12 25.23
CA MET A 150 2.60 -6.48 25.95
C MET A 150 1.29 -6.47 25.14
N ILE A 151 1.38 -6.30 23.80
CA ILE A 151 0.19 -6.36 22.93
C ILE A 151 -0.18 -7.82 22.66
N HIS A 152 0.81 -8.68 22.47
CA HIS A 152 0.61 -10.12 22.28
C HIS A 152 -0.14 -10.76 23.46
N HIS A 153 0.25 -10.44 24.70
CA HIS A 153 -0.47 -10.89 25.89
C HIS A 153 -1.89 -10.31 26.00
N PHE A 154 -2.12 -9.07 25.56
CA PHE A 154 -3.45 -8.47 25.56
C PHE A 154 -4.39 -9.17 24.55
N VAL A 155 -3.86 -9.59 23.40
CA VAL A 155 -4.60 -10.34 22.36
C VAL A 155 -4.91 -11.76 22.82
N GLU A 156 -3.96 -12.44 23.45
CA GLU A 156 -4.14 -13.79 24.00
C GLU A 156 -5.09 -13.81 25.22
N GLN A 157 -4.97 -12.84 26.13
CA GLN A 157 -5.76 -12.79 27.36
C GLN A 157 -7.24 -12.48 27.10
N PHE A 158 -7.57 -11.80 26.00
CA PHE A 158 -8.95 -11.52 25.58
C PHE A 158 -9.55 -12.59 24.65
N GLY A 159 -8.80 -13.65 24.29
CA GLY A 159 -9.31 -14.73 23.43
C GLY A 159 -9.76 -14.23 22.05
N ILE A 160 -9.08 -13.21 21.53
CA ILE A 160 -9.46 -12.53 20.30
C ILE A 160 -9.28 -13.51 19.13
N SER A 161 -10.37 -13.85 18.44
CA SER A 161 -10.31 -14.74 17.27
C SER A 161 -9.38 -14.18 16.18
N PRO A 162 -8.76 -15.03 15.34
CA PRO A 162 -7.84 -14.59 14.28
C PRO A 162 -8.40 -13.55 13.29
N HIS A 163 -9.73 -13.45 13.18
CA HIS A 163 -10.38 -12.42 12.36
C HIS A 163 -10.38 -11.03 12.99
N PHE A 164 -10.24 -10.94 14.30
CA PHE A 164 -10.13 -9.69 15.02
C PHE A 164 -8.68 -9.25 15.21
N SER A 165 -7.69 -10.15 15.08
CA SER A 165 -6.27 -9.78 15.18
C SER A 165 -5.87 -8.81 14.07
N THR A 166 -6.35 -9.00 12.85
CA THR A 166 -6.13 -8.07 11.73
C THR A 166 -6.70 -6.68 12.02
N LEU A 167 -7.83 -6.61 12.73
CA LEU A 167 -8.44 -5.34 13.14
C LEU A 167 -7.61 -4.65 14.22
N VAL A 168 -7.00 -5.42 15.13
CA VAL A 168 -6.05 -4.91 16.13
C VAL A 168 -4.79 -4.39 15.45
N ASP A 169 -4.22 -5.15 14.51
CA ASP A 169 -3.05 -4.72 13.73
C ASP A 169 -3.34 -3.41 13.00
N PHE A 170 -4.48 -3.31 12.33
CA PHE A 170 -4.91 -2.08 11.68
C PHE A 170 -5.00 -0.90 12.67
N ALA A 171 -5.63 -1.10 13.83
CA ALA A 171 -5.78 -0.07 14.84
C ALA A 171 -4.44 0.37 15.43
N VAL A 172 -3.56 -0.58 15.76
CA VAL A 172 -2.21 -0.32 16.24
C VAL A 172 -1.41 0.42 15.17
N GLY A 173 -1.52 0.02 13.91
CA GLY A 173 -0.87 0.69 12.79
C GLY A 173 -1.30 2.15 12.65
N ILE A 174 -2.59 2.46 12.81
CA ILE A 174 -3.08 3.84 12.81
C ILE A 174 -2.51 4.62 13.99
N VAL A 175 -2.57 4.07 15.21
CA VAL A 175 -2.09 4.74 16.42
C VAL A 175 -0.59 5.06 16.32
N VAL A 176 0.21 4.05 15.95
CA VAL A 176 1.65 4.22 15.74
C VAL A 176 1.92 5.25 14.64
N GLY A 177 1.14 5.23 13.56
CA GLY A 177 1.28 6.17 12.45
C GLY A 177 0.98 7.61 12.86
N ILE A 178 -0.06 7.84 13.66
CA ILE A 178 -0.40 9.16 14.20
C ILE A 178 0.71 9.65 15.12
N ILE A 179 1.19 8.81 16.04
CA ILE A 179 2.29 9.15 16.95
C ILE A 179 3.55 9.52 16.16
N ALA A 180 3.92 8.70 15.16
CA ALA A 180 5.07 8.98 14.30
C ALA A 180 4.88 10.29 13.53
N CYS A 181 3.69 10.55 13.01
CA CYS A 181 3.38 11.78 12.28
C CYS A 181 3.48 13.04 13.17
N LEU A 182 2.96 12.95 14.40
CA LEU A 182 3.05 14.00 15.41
C LEU A 182 4.48 14.30 15.85
N ILE A 183 5.39 13.32 15.78
CA ILE A 183 6.81 13.52 16.13
C ILE A 183 7.59 14.06 14.92
N ILE A 184 7.39 13.46 13.73
CA ILE A 184 8.20 13.72 12.54
C ILE A 184 7.87 15.09 11.91
N LEU A 185 6.58 15.45 11.77
CA LEU A 185 6.18 16.72 11.16
C LEU A 185 6.74 17.97 11.87
N PRO A 186 6.69 18.10 13.21
CA PRO A 186 7.30 19.25 13.88
C PRO A 186 8.83 19.20 13.81
N LEU A 187 9.44 18.01 13.82
CA LEU A 187 10.89 17.87 13.64
C LEU A 187 11.35 18.40 12.27
N MET A 188 10.65 18.01 11.20
CA MET A 188 10.91 18.49 9.84
C MET A 188 10.72 20.00 9.72
N LYS A 189 9.67 20.56 10.34
CA LYS A 189 9.48 22.02 10.39
C LYS A 189 10.60 22.73 11.15
N LEU A 190 11.13 22.14 12.22
CA LEU A 190 12.26 22.70 12.97
C LEU A 190 13.57 22.67 12.17
N PHE A 191 13.85 21.57 11.46
CA PHE A 191 15.05 21.43 10.64
C PHE A 191 15.00 22.29 9.36
N SER A 192 13.83 22.41 8.73
CA SER A 192 13.65 23.29 7.56
C SER A 192 13.81 24.77 7.92
N LYS A 193 13.42 25.18 9.13
CA LYS A 193 13.61 26.55 9.63
C LYS A 193 15.06 26.90 9.97
N LYS A 194 15.94 25.89 10.07
CA LYS A 194 17.38 26.07 10.37
C LYS A 194 18.25 26.09 9.09
N ALA A 195 17.65 25.80 7.94
CA ALA A 195 18.31 25.75 6.62
C ALA A 195 18.08 27.01 5.77
N HIS A 196 17.50 28.06 6.35
CA HIS A 196 17.34 29.41 5.79
C HIS A 196 18.03 30.42 6.71
#